data_AF-A0A8C6SCC5-F1
#
_entry.id   AF-A0A8C6SCC5-F1
#
_cell.length_a   1.000
_cell.length_b   1.000
_cell.length_c   1.000
_cell.angle_alpha   90.00
_cell.angle_beta   90.00
_cell.angle_gamma   90.00
#
_symmetry.space_group_name_H-M   'P 1'
#
loop_
_entity.id
_entity.type
_entity.pdbx_description
1 polymer ?
#
loop_
_entity_poly.entity_id
_entity_poly.type
_entity_poly.pdbx_seq_one_letter_code
_entity_poly.pdbx_strand_id
1 'polypeptide(L)'
;LETRKSWLNSGPAKASVCRLCRRMGFIPVDMGVLSASLDVENMPLHLFPSWRLPVLLSLALFALFYLYNFIRDVLHPYLTAGKSAFYKMPIELVNVTLPCAALVLLTLVYVPGLCAAFLQLRWGTKYRRFPSCLDKWLTQRKQLGLCGFLCAVLHMIYSLCLPMRKSARYKLMTAAFKQVCKAGAVRLGGIMAIGLLSLLAVTSLPSVASTVNWREFSFIQVTLWTTTGYFTADVSL
;
A
#
# COMPACT_ATOMS: atom_id res chain seq x y z
N LEU A 1 38.81 22.41 -5.83
CA LEU A 1 37.54 22.58 -5.05
C LEU A 1 37.30 21.42 -4.09
N GLU A 2 37.65 20.19 -4.47
CA GLU A 2 37.58 18.98 -3.61
C GLU A 2 38.48 19.04 -2.35
N THR A 3 39.71 19.54 -2.49
CA THR A 3 40.67 19.72 -1.38
C THR A 3 40.28 20.79 -0.36
N ARG A 4 39.33 21.69 -0.68
CA ARG A 4 38.84 22.73 0.25
C ARG A 4 37.72 22.25 1.16
N LYS A 5 36.99 21.18 0.75
CA LYS A 5 35.90 20.57 1.55
C LYS A 5 36.41 19.56 2.57
N SER A 6 37.62 19.00 2.43
CA SER A 6 38.17 18.05 3.41
C SER A 6 38.46 18.71 4.76
N TRP A 7 38.92 19.97 4.78
CA TRP A 7 39.21 20.74 6.00
C TRP A 7 37.97 21.11 6.82
N LEU A 8 36.78 21.10 6.20
CA LEU A 8 35.51 21.40 6.87
C LEU A 8 34.93 20.18 7.62
N ASN A 9 35.45 18.97 7.38
CA ASN A 9 35.02 17.75 8.05
C ASN A 9 35.88 17.46 9.30
N SER A 10 35.69 18.24 10.36
CA SER A 10 36.37 17.99 11.64
C SER A 10 35.60 16.98 12.50
N GLY A 11 36.14 15.76 12.62
CA GLY A 11 35.61 14.72 13.52
C GLY A 11 35.49 15.19 14.99
N PRO A 12 36.51 15.84 15.57
CA PRO A 12 36.43 16.38 16.93
C PRO A 12 35.33 17.43 17.11
N ALA A 13 35.16 18.34 16.15
CA ALA A 13 34.09 19.35 16.19
C ALA A 13 32.72 18.69 16.14
N LYS A 14 32.54 17.70 15.25
CA LYS A 14 31.30 16.92 15.15
C LYS A 14 30.95 16.22 16.46
N ALA A 15 31.92 15.55 17.08
CA ALA A 15 31.74 14.89 18.37
C ALA A 15 31.38 15.87 19.50
N SER A 16 31.94 17.09 19.47
CA SER A 16 31.60 18.16 20.41
C SER A 16 30.14 18.59 20.27
N VAL A 17 29.67 18.85 19.04
CA VAL A 17 28.28 19.23 18.75
C VAL A 17 27.32 18.11 19.15
N CYS A 18 27.62 16.85 18.82
CA CYS A 18 26.79 15.71 19.25
C CYS A 18 26.66 15.61 20.77
N ARG A 19 27.74 15.86 21.53
CA ARG A 19 27.69 15.88 23.00
C ARG A 19 26.81 17.01 23.51
N LEU A 20 26.90 18.20 22.91
CA LEU A 20 26.04 19.33 23.27
C LEU A 20 24.56 19.00 23.02
N CYS A 21 24.21 18.46 21.86
CA CYS A 21 22.84 18.03 21.55
C CYS A 21 22.30 17.04 22.58
N ARG A 22 23.09 16.04 22.98
CA ARG A 22 22.71 15.07 24.03
C ARG A 22 22.47 15.72 25.38
N ARG A 23 23.31 16.69 25.78
CA ARG A 23 23.13 17.43 27.05
C ARG A 23 21.85 18.27 27.05
N MET A 24 21.41 18.74 25.89
CA MET A 24 20.14 19.43 25.70
C MET A 24 18.93 18.48 25.60
N GLY A 25 19.13 17.17 25.74
CA GLY A 25 18.06 16.16 25.65
C GLY A 25 17.71 15.73 24.22
N PHE A 26 18.44 16.19 23.19
CA PHE A 26 18.24 15.76 21.81
C PHE A 26 19.04 14.49 21.49
N ILE A 27 18.55 13.71 20.52
CA ILE A 27 19.26 12.55 19.97
C ILE A 27 19.94 13.00 18.67
N PRO A 28 21.25 13.31 18.68
CA PRO A 28 21.95 13.72 17.47
C PRO A 28 22.08 12.56 16.48
N VAL A 29 21.80 12.83 15.19
CA VAL A 29 21.98 11.88 14.08
C VAL A 29 23.11 12.39 13.19
N ASP A 30 24.18 11.61 13.05
CA ASP A 30 25.31 11.96 12.16
C ASP A 30 24.95 11.58 10.71
N MET A 31 24.78 12.58 9.86
CA MET A 31 24.47 12.41 8.42
C MET A 31 25.74 12.28 7.56
N GLY A 32 26.92 12.17 8.17
CA GLY A 32 28.19 11.92 7.49
C GLY A 32 29.02 13.18 7.26
N VAL A 33 29.46 13.38 6.02
CA VAL A 33 30.32 14.50 5.60
C VAL A 33 29.51 15.74 5.25
N LEU A 34 30.16 16.91 5.20
CA LEU A 34 29.51 18.18 4.89
C LEU A 34 28.82 18.20 3.52
N SER A 35 29.16 17.32 2.58
CA SER A 35 28.41 17.22 1.31
C SER A 35 26.95 16.81 1.49
N ALA A 36 26.58 16.21 2.63
CA ALA A 36 25.20 15.90 2.99
C ALA A 36 24.43 17.12 3.55
N SER A 37 25.07 18.28 3.75
CA SER A 37 24.41 19.46 4.36
C SER A 37 23.23 19.95 3.53
N LEU A 38 23.36 19.94 2.20
CA LEU A 38 22.27 20.32 1.29
C LEU A 38 21.06 19.40 1.44
N ASP A 39 21.27 18.09 1.66
CA ASP A 39 20.18 17.15 1.86
C ASP A 39 19.49 17.39 3.22
N VAL A 40 20.26 17.73 4.25
CA VAL A 40 19.74 18.09 5.58
C VAL A 40 18.94 19.40 5.55
N GLU A 41 19.43 20.41 4.82
CA GLU A 41 18.76 21.71 4.64
C GLU A 41 17.45 21.56 3.86
N ASN A 42 17.41 20.68 2.86
CA ASN A 42 16.21 20.44 2.05
C ASN A 42 15.20 19.49 2.72
N MET A 43 15.62 18.69 3.69
CA MET A 43 14.76 17.71 4.38
C MET A 43 13.44 18.30 4.93
N PRO A 44 13.43 19.45 5.65
CA PRO A 44 12.18 20.04 6.15
C PRO A 44 11.28 20.61 5.05
N LEU A 45 11.80 20.89 3.84
CA LEU A 45 11.04 21.46 2.73
C LEU A 45 10.23 20.39 1.97
N HIS A 46 10.59 19.11 2.12
CA HIS A 46 9.95 18.01 1.41
C HIS A 46 8.73 17.47 2.15
N LEU A 47 7.53 17.89 1.73
CA LEU A 47 6.27 17.27 2.16
C LEU A 47 5.96 16.01 1.33
N PHE A 48 6.10 14.85 1.97
CA PHE A 48 5.76 13.52 1.46
C PHE A 48 6.20 13.24 0.00
N PRO A 49 7.49 13.43 -0.35
CA PRO A 49 7.96 13.37 -1.73
C PRO A 49 7.67 12.01 -2.40
N SER A 50 7.78 10.91 -1.66
CA SER A 50 7.56 9.56 -2.18
C SER A 50 6.08 9.14 -2.26
N TRP A 51 5.15 9.90 -1.68
CA TRP A 51 3.73 9.53 -1.60
C TRP A 51 2.85 10.14 -2.68
N ARG A 52 3.30 11.21 -3.33
CA ARG A 52 2.49 11.94 -4.33
C ARG A 52 1.96 11.01 -5.42
N LEU A 53 2.84 10.26 -6.06
CA LEU A 53 2.44 9.37 -7.15
C LEU A 53 1.59 8.18 -6.67
N PRO A 54 1.95 7.44 -5.60
CA PRO A 54 1.10 6.38 -5.04
C PRO A 54 -0.31 6.84 -4.65
N VAL A 55 -0.44 7.99 -4.00
CA VAL A 55 -1.75 8.53 -3.60
C VAL A 55 -2.57 8.95 -4.81
N LEU A 56 -1.98 9.68 -5.76
CA LEU A 56 -2.68 10.08 -6.99
C LEU A 56 -3.14 8.85 -7.78
N LEU A 57 -2.30 7.82 -7.89
CA LEU A 57 -2.65 6.58 -8.57
C LEU A 57 -3.78 5.83 -7.86
N SER A 58 -3.73 5.74 -6.53
CA SER A 58 -4.78 5.12 -5.72
C SER A 58 -6.12 5.86 -5.89
N LEU A 59 -6.12 7.19 -5.85
CA LEU A 59 -7.32 8.01 -6.05
C LEU A 59 -7.86 7.88 -7.48
N ALA A 60 -6.99 7.87 -8.49
CA ALA A 60 -7.39 7.70 -9.88
C ALA A 60 -8.03 6.32 -10.13
N LEU A 61 -7.42 5.25 -9.59
CA LEU A 61 -7.97 3.89 -9.67
C LEU A 61 -9.34 3.81 -8.98
N PHE A 62 -9.47 4.38 -7.79
CA PHE A 62 -10.75 4.44 -7.07
C PHE A 62 -11.81 5.18 -7.89
N ALA A 63 -11.48 6.38 -8.40
CA ALA A 63 -12.41 7.17 -9.20
C ALA A 63 -12.86 6.45 -10.47
N LEU A 64 -11.94 5.76 -11.17
CA LEU A 64 -12.26 4.99 -12.38
C LEU A 64 -13.22 3.85 -12.08
N PHE A 65 -12.91 3.03 -11.08
CA PHE A 65 -13.80 1.92 -10.70
C PHE A 65 -15.13 2.41 -10.13
N TYR A 66 -15.12 3.50 -9.36
CA TYR A 66 -16.34 4.11 -8.83
C TYR A 66 -17.25 4.59 -9.95
N LEU A 67 -16.70 5.29 -10.94
CA LEU A 67 -17.46 5.79 -12.09
C LEU A 67 -18.02 4.64 -12.92
N TYR A 68 -17.22 3.59 -13.17
CA TYR A 68 -17.68 2.39 -13.86
C TYR A 68 -18.86 1.73 -13.14
N ASN A 69 -18.73 1.49 -11.83
CA ASN A 69 -19.80 0.89 -11.03
C ASN A 69 -21.01 1.83 -10.93
N PHE A 70 -20.82 3.15 -10.86
CA PHE A 70 -21.90 4.14 -10.85
C PHE A 70 -22.73 4.05 -12.13
N ILE A 71 -22.06 4.03 -13.29
CA ILE A 71 -22.73 3.91 -14.59
C ILE A 71 -23.53 2.60 -14.64
N ARG A 72 -22.91 1.49 -14.22
CA ARG A 72 -23.53 0.15 -14.26
C ARG A 72 -24.70 -0.03 -13.29
N ASP A 73 -24.55 0.38 -12.04
CA ASP A 73 -25.46 -0.01 -10.96
C ASP A 73 -26.46 1.09 -10.59
N VAL A 74 -26.21 2.34 -10.99
CA VAL A 74 -27.08 3.48 -10.70
C VAL A 74 -27.65 4.08 -11.98
N LEU A 75 -26.79 4.47 -12.94
CA LEU A 75 -27.23 5.20 -14.13
C LEU A 75 -27.99 4.31 -15.12
N HIS A 76 -27.47 3.11 -15.43
CA HIS A 76 -28.08 2.21 -16.40
C HIS A 76 -29.50 1.74 -15.98
N PRO A 77 -29.76 1.29 -14.73
CA PRO A 77 -31.11 0.94 -14.28
C PRO A 77 -32.06 2.13 -14.21
N TYR A 78 -31.53 3.33 -13.96
CA TYR A 78 -32.31 4.56 -13.95
C TYR A 78 -32.81 4.90 -15.37
N LEU A 79 -31.93 4.83 -16.38
CA LEU A 79 -32.26 5.13 -17.77
C LEU A 79 -33.16 4.06 -18.42
N THR A 80 -32.91 2.78 -18.14
CA THR A 80 -33.63 1.68 -18.81
C THR A 80 -34.96 1.33 -18.17
N ALA A 81 -35.07 1.43 -16.84
CA ALA A 81 -36.22 0.94 -16.09
C ALA A 81 -36.85 1.98 -15.14
N GLY A 82 -36.36 3.23 -15.14
CA GLY A 82 -36.85 4.31 -14.27
C GLY A 82 -36.61 4.09 -12.78
N LYS A 83 -35.76 3.12 -12.40
CA LYS A 83 -35.53 2.74 -11.00
C LYS A 83 -34.41 3.57 -10.39
N SER A 84 -34.72 4.45 -9.45
CA SER A 84 -33.73 5.27 -8.75
C SER A 84 -32.96 4.46 -7.69
N ALA A 85 -31.68 4.17 -7.95
CA ALA A 85 -30.80 3.43 -7.03
C ALA A 85 -29.78 4.33 -6.29
N PHE A 86 -30.01 5.64 -6.23
CA PHE A 86 -29.08 6.62 -5.63
C PHE A 86 -28.71 6.33 -4.17
N TYR A 87 -29.57 5.65 -3.40
CA TYR A 87 -29.31 5.24 -2.01
C TYR A 87 -28.12 4.26 -1.86
N LYS A 88 -27.63 3.68 -2.97
CA LYS A 88 -26.47 2.79 -3.02
C LYS A 88 -25.14 3.54 -3.07
N MET A 89 -25.13 4.79 -3.53
CA MET A 89 -23.90 5.54 -3.81
C MET A 89 -22.93 5.69 -2.62
N PRO A 90 -23.38 5.98 -1.38
CA PRO A 90 -22.44 6.29 -0.30
C PRO A 90 -21.79 5.05 0.34
N ILE A 91 -22.45 3.89 0.31
CA ILE A 91 -21.99 2.69 1.05
C ILE A 91 -21.81 1.51 0.11
N GLU A 92 -22.85 1.08 -0.61
CA GLU A 92 -22.79 -0.14 -1.44
C GLU A 92 -21.80 0.03 -2.58
N LEU A 93 -21.85 1.18 -3.26
CA LEU A 93 -20.97 1.47 -4.40
C LEU A 93 -19.50 1.64 -3.99
N VAL A 94 -19.26 2.31 -2.87
CA VAL A 94 -17.93 2.43 -2.27
C VAL A 94 -17.39 1.05 -1.87
N ASN A 95 -18.23 0.20 -1.25
CA ASN A 95 -17.81 -1.11 -0.76
C ASN A 95 -17.46 -2.10 -1.89
N VAL A 96 -18.05 -1.96 -3.07
CA VAL A 96 -17.68 -2.74 -4.26
C VAL A 96 -16.40 -2.19 -4.92
N THR A 97 -16.17 -0.89 -4.83
CA THR A 97 -15.03 -0.21 -5.47
C THR A 97 -13.71 -0.40 -4.71
N LEU A 98 -13.75 -0.30 -3.37
CA LEU A 98 -12.57 -0.42 -2.50
C LEU A 98 -11.75 -1.71 -2.71
N PRO A 99 -12.35 -2.93 -2.77
CA PRO A 99 -11.58 -4.15 -3.00
C PRO A 99 -10.95 -4.20 -4.39
N CYS A 100 -11.61 -3.68 -5.44
CA CYS A 100 -11.02 -3.60 -6.78
C CYS A 100 -9.76 -2.71 -6.78
N ALA A 101 -9.84 -1.53 -6.16
CA ALA A 101 -8.69 -0.65 -6.03
C ALA A 101 -7.56 -1.29 -5.21
N ALA A 102 -7.90 -1.97 -4.10
CA ALA A 102 -6.94 -2.69 -3.26
C ALA A 102 -6.19 -3.77 -4.05
N LEU A 103 -6.91 -4.60 -4.81
CA LEU A 103 -6.31 -5.68 -5.61
C LEU A 103 -5.36 -5.13 -6.67
N VAL A 104 -5.76 -4.10 -7.42
CA VAL A 104 -4.89 -3.51 -8.46
C VAL A 104 -3.64 -2.87 -7.84
N LEU A 105 -3.79 -2.11 -6.76
CA LEU A 105 -2.66 -1.52 -6.05
C LEU A 105 -1.70 -2.60 -5.55
N LEU A 106 -2.25 -3.69 -5.02
CA LEU A 106 -1.46 -4.83 -4.56
C LEU A 106 -0.73 -5.50 -5.73
N THR A 107 -1.37 -5.73 -6.88
CA THR A 107 -0.68 -6.21 -8.09
C THR A 107 0.47 -5.28 -8.51
N LEU A 108 0.27 -3.95 -8.47
CA LEU A 108 1.30 -2.96 -8.82
C LEU A 108 2.50 -2.96 -7.86
N VAL A 109 2.39 -3.53 -6.66
CA VAL A 109 3.53 -3.73 -5.74
C VAL A 109 4.47 -4.82 -6.26
N TYR A 110 3.94 -5.88 -6.87
CA TYR A 110 4.72 -7.08 -7.19
C TYR A 110 5.15 -7.19 -8.66
N VAL A 111 4.36 -6.67 -9.61
CA VAL A 111 4.73 -6.63 -11.03
C VAL A 111 6.13 -6.07 -11.29
N PRO A 112 6.60 -4.94 -10.68
CA PRO A 112 7.95 -4.45 -10.97
C PRO A 112 9.04 -5.42 -10.53
N GLY A 113 8.79 -6.24 -9.50
CA GLY A 113 9.70 -7.29 -9.07
C GLY A 113 9.84 -8.40 -10.12
N LEU A 114 8.73 -8.81 -10.74
CA LEU A 114 8.73 -9.78 -11.83
C LEU A 114 9.45 -9.21 -13.06
N CYS A 115 9.17 -7.96 -13.43
CA CYS A 115 9.86 -7.28 -14.52
C CYS A 115 11.37 -7.20 -14.27
N ALA A 116 11.78 -6.89 -13.04
CA ALA A 116 13.18 -6.83 -12.64
C ALA A 116 13.87 -8.20 -12.78
N ALA A 117 13.22 -9.27 -12.30
CA ALA A 117 13.74 -10.63 -12.44
C ALA A 117 13.90 -11.05 -13.90
N PHE A 118 12.88 -10.78 -14.74
CA PHE A 118 12.94 -11.06 -16.18
C PHE A 118 14.07 -10.32 -16.88
N LEU A 119 14.28 -9.03 -16.55
CA LEU A 119 15.37 -8.24 -17.11
C LEU A 119 16.75 -8.75 -16.65
N GLN A 120 16.89 -9.13 -15.37
CA GLN A 120 18.13 -9.71 -14.86
C GLN A 120 18.48 -11.02 -15.56
N LEU A 121 17.50 -11.89 -15.80
CA LEU A 121 17.68 -13.13 -16.55
C LEU A 121 18.04 -12.85 -18.01
N ARG A 122 17.33 -11.92 -18.67
CA ARG A 122 17.60 -11.52 -20.05
C ARG A 122 19.00 -10.93 -20.24
N TRP A 123 19.52 -10.20 -19.26
CA TRP A 123 20.87 -9.62 -19.30
C TRP A 123 21.96 -10.60 -18.85
N GLY A 124 21.61 -11.69 -18.17
CA GLY A 124 22.58 -12.61 -17.57
C GLY A 124 23.42 -11.99 -16.45
N THR A 125 23.04 -10.81 -15.94
CA THR A 125 23.79 -10.11 -14.88
C THR A 125 22.87 -9.25 -14.01
N LYS A 126 23.15 -9.23 -12.70
CA LYS A 126 22.46 -8.40 -11.73
C LYS A 126 23.06 -6.99 -11.58
N TYR A 127 24.24 -6.75 -12.17
CA TYR A 127 25.02 -5.54 -11.95
C TYR A 127 24.64 -4.39 -12.90
N ARG A 128 23.80 -4.66 -13.90
CA ARG A 128 23.30 -3.62 -14.81
C ARG A 128 22.17 -2.83 -14.13
N ARG A 129 22.27 -1.50 -14.16
CA ARG A 129 21.23 -0.61 -13.63
C ARG A 129 19.91 -0.77 -14.39
N PHE A 130 18.80 -0.73 -13.66
CA PHE A 130 17.47 -0.75 -14.24
C PHE A 130 17.14 0.56 -14.99
N PRO A 131 16.21 0.53 -15.95
CA PRO A 131 15.66 1.75 -16.53
C PRO A 131 15.07 2.64 -15.44
N SER A 132 15.22 3.96 -15.58
CA SER A 132 14.83 4.93 -14.55
C SER A 132 13.36 4.84 -14.11
N CYS A 133 12.45 4.44 -15.02
CA CYS A 133 11.05 4.22 -14.69
C CYS A 133 10.85 3.01 -13.75
N LEU A 134 11.49 1.87 -14.07
CA LEU A 134 11.39 0.66 -13.26
C LEU A 134 12.05 0.85 -11.89
N ASP A 135 13.19 1.55 -11.83
CA ASP A 135 13.87 1.87 -10.59
C ASP A 135 13.00 2.73 -9.66
N LYS A 136 12.40 3.81 -10.20
CA LYS A 136 11.42 4.63 -9.47
C LYS A 136 10.23 3.80 -9.00
N TRP A 137 9.67 2.95 -9.85
CA TRP A 137 8.55 2.10 -9.48
C TRP A 137 8.91 1.11 -8.35
N LEU A 138 10.08 0.48 -8.41
CA LEU A 138 10.59 -0.42 -7.36
C LEU A 138 10.72 0.29 -6.00
N THR A 139 11.11 1.56 -5.99
CA THR A 139 11.22 2.37 -4.75
C THR A 139 9.86 2.76 -4.15
N GLN A 140 8.79 2.75 -4.94
CA GLN A 140 7.44 3.15 -4.52
C GLN A 140 6.56 2.01 -4.00
N ARG A 141 7.07 0.77 -4.03
CA ARG A 141 6.33 -0.44 -3.62
C ARG A 141 5.73 -0.33 -2.22
N LYS A 142 6.48 0.25 -1.27
CA LYS A 142 6.02 0.43 0.11
C LYS A 142 4.76 1.30 0.17
N GLN A 143 4.78 2.43 -0.50
CA GLN A 143 3.68 3.40 -0.50
C GLN A 143 2.45 2.83 -1.21
N LEU A 144 2.64 2.16 -2.36
CA LEU A 144 1.57 1.47 -3.08
C LEU A 144 0.92 0.38 -2.21
N GLY A 145 1.73 -0.42 -1.51
CA GLY A 145 1.25 -1.44 -0.58
C GLY A 145 0.44 -0.87 0.57
N LEU A 146 0.88 0.26 1.15
CA LEU A 146 0.15 0.95 2.21
C LEU A 146 -1.18 1.56 1.71
N CYS A 147 -1.22 2.11 0.50
CA CYS A 147 -2.48 2.54 -0.12
C CYS A 147 -3.44 1.37 -0.35
N GLY A 148 -2.94 0.24 -0.88
CA GLY A 148 -3.74 -0.97 -1.07
C GLY A 148 -4.28 -1.53 0.24
N PHE A 149 -3.46 -1.53 1.30
CA PHE A 149 -3.88 -1.92 2.65
C PHE A 149 -4.99 -1.01 3.20
N LEU A 150 -4.85 0.32 3.04
CA LEU A 150 -5.89 1.26 3.44
C LEU A 150 -7.23 0.97 2.74
N CYS A 151 -7.20 0.70 1.42
CA CYS A 151 -8.40 0.31 0.68
C CYS A 151 -9.02 -0.99 1.23
N ALA A 152 -8.21 -1.98 1.61
CA ALA A 152 -8.68 -3.24 2.19
C ALA A 152 -9.30 -3.04 3.59
N VAL A 153 -8.68 -2.22 4.45
CA VAL A 153 -9.24 -1.87 5.78
C VAL A 153 -10.55 -1.13 5.64
N LEU A 154 -10.63 -0.15 4.72
CA LEU A 154 -11.88 0.54 4.44
C LEU A 154 -12.94 -0.44 3.92
N HIS A 155 -12.60 -1.35 3.00
CA HIS A 155 -13.53 -2.37 2.51
C HIS A 155 -14.08 -3.24 3.65
N MET A 156 -13.23 -3.63 4.60
CA MET A 156 -13.66 -4.36 5.79
C MET A 156 -14.67 -3.55 6.61
N ILE A 157 -14.35 -2.28 6.93
CA ILE A 157 -15.23 -1.40 7.72
C ILE A 157 -16.58 -1.24 7.00
N TYR A 158 -16.58 -0.92 5.71
CA TYR A 158 -17.80 -0.76 4.92
C TYR A 158 -18.62 -2.06 4.84
N SER A 159 -17.96 -3.21 4.69
CA SER A 159 -18.61 -4.53 4.68
C SER A 159 -19.26 -4.87 6.03
N LEU A 160 -18.64 -4.49 7.14
CA LEU A 160 -19.23 -4.67 8.49
C LEU A 160 -20.42 -3.74 8.73
N CYS A 161 -20.42 -2.54 8.16
CA CYS A 161 -21.54 -1.60 8.26
C CYS A 161 -22.77 -2.00 7.42
N LEU A 162 -22.61 -2.81 6.37
CA LEU A 162 -23.70 -3.19 5.46
C LEU A 162 -24.84 -3.98 6.15
N PRO A 163 -24.58 -5.06 6.92
CA PRO A 163 -25.62 -5.80 7.64
C PRO A 163 -26.35 -4.99 8.71
N MET A 164 -25.71 -3.96 9.27
CA MET A 164 -26.30 -3.10 10.32
C MET A 164 -27.40 -2.17 9.77
N ARG A 165 -27.47 -1.97 8.44
CA ARG A 165 -28.49 -1.12 7.81
C ARG A 165 -29.82 -1.88 7.65
N LYS A 166 -30.92 -1.28 8.12
CA LYS A 166 -32.28 -1.89 8.17
C LYS A 166 -32.79 -2.52 6.86
N SER A 167 -32.29 -2.11 5.69
CA SER A 167 -32.66 -2.69 4.38
C SER A 167 -32.01 -4.04 4.07
N ALA A 168 -30.84 -4.34 4.66
CA ALA A 168 -30.15 -5.62 4.46
C ALA A 168 -30.80 -6.74 5.29
N ARG A 169 -31.36 -6.39 6.45
CA ARG A 169 -32.00 -7.32 7.40
C ARG A 169 -33.14 -8.13 6.79
N TYR A 170 -33.97 -7.50 5.94
CA TYR A 170 -35.09 -8.18 5.25
C TYR A 170 -34.63 -9.07 4.09
N LYS A 171 -33.64 -8.64 3.29
CA LYS A 171 -33.10 -9.45 2.17
C LYS A 171 -32.22 -10.61 2.65
N LEU A 172 -31.50 -10.42 3.75
CA LEU A 172 -30.66 -11.46 4.37
C LEU A 172 -31.49 -12.63 4.90
N MET A 173 -32.67 -12.41 5.49
CA MET A 173 -33.51 -13.52 5.96
C MET A 173 -34.02 -14.41 4.82
N THR A 174 -34.32 -13.84 3.64
CA THR A 174 -34.78 -14.61 2.47
C THR A 174 -33.64 -15.31 1.74
N ALA A 175 -32.42 -14.75 1.76
CA ALA A 175 -31.23 -15.33 1.13
C ALA A 175 -30.46 -16.32 2.04
N ALA A 176 -30.58 -16.19 3.36
CA ALA A 176 -29.87 -17.01 4.35
C ALA A 176 -30.20 -18.51 4.28
N PHE A 177 -31.37 -18.88 3.77
CA PHE A 177 -31.73 -20.30 3.59
C PHE A 177 -30.99 -20.97 2.41
N LYS A 178 -30.40 -20.19 1.49
CA LYS A 178 -29.79 -20.69 0.24
C LYS A 178 -28.24 -20.71 0.27
N GLN A 179 -27.59 -20.18 1.31
CA GLN A 179 -26.17 -19.83 1.28
C GLN A 179 -25.35 -20.32 2.49
N VAL A 180 -25.60 -21.55 2.97
CA VAL A 180 -24.87 -22.07 4.14
C VAL A 180 -23.52 -22.73 3.77
N CYS A 181 -23.33 -23.21 2.54
CA CYS A 181 -22.08 -23.90 2.17
C CYS A 181 -21.05 -23.06 1.38
N LYS A 182 -21.45 -22.04 0.60
CA LYS A 182 -20.50 -21.19 -0.18
C LYS A 182 -19.92 -20.00 0.58
N ALA A 183 -20.60 -19.53 1.64
CA ALA A 183 -20.21 -18.30 2.33
C ALA A 183 -19.11 -18.47 3.40
N GLY A 184 -18.84 -19.70 3.86
CA GLY A 184 -17.84 -19.96 4.90
C GLY A 184 -16.40 -19.74 4.43
N ALA A 185 -16.06 -20.30 3.26
CA ALA A 185 -14.71 -20.20 2.68
C ALA A 185 -14.34 -18.76 2.31
N VAL A 186 -15.26 -18.00 1.69
CA VAL A 186 -15.04 -16.60 1.29
C VAL A 186 -14.84 -15.68 2.51
N ARG A 187 -15.58 -15.90 3.60
CA ARG A 187 -15.45 -15.10 4.82
C ARG A 187 -14.13 -15.38 5.56
N LEU A 188 -13.72 -16.64 5.63
CA LEU A 188 -12.44 -17.04 6.23
C LEU A 188 -11.26 -16.54 5.38
N GLY A 189 -11.31 -16.64 4.06
CA GLY A 189 -10.30 -16.11 3.14
C GLY A 189 -10.12 -14.59 3.26
N GLY A 190 -11.21 -13.83 3.39
CA GLY A 190 -11.15 -12.38 3.60
C GLY A 190 -10.50 -11.98 4.93
N ILE A 191 -10.84 -12.66 6.03
CA ILE A 191 -10.24 -12.40 7.35
C ILE A 191 -8.74 -12.74 7.34
N MET A 192 -8.37 -13.87 6.73
CA MET A 192 -6.97 -14.26 6.57
C MET A 192 -6.19 -13.27 5.71
N ALA A 193 -6.74 -12.84 4.56
CA ALA A 193 -6.12 -11.85 3.70
C ALA A 193 -5.88 -10.51 4.43
N ILE A 194 -6.84 -10.04 5.22
CA ILE A 194 -6.69 -8.82 6.02
C ILE A 194 -5.65 -9.00 7.14
N GLY A 195 -5.62 -10.16 7.79
CA GLY A 195 -4.61 -10.49 8.79
C GLY A 195 -3.19 -10.49 8.21
N LEU A 196 -3.01 -11.10 7.04
CA LEU A 196 -1.74 -11.13 6.31
C LEU A 196 -1.34 -9.71 5.86
N LEU A 197 -2.26 -8.92 5.29
CA LEU A 197 -1.99 -7.54 4.90
C LEU A 197 -1.65 -6.64 6.11
N SER A 198 -2.27 -6.88 7.27
CA SER A 198 -1.95 -6.18 8.52
C SER A 198 -0.54 -6.51 8.99
N LEU A 199 -0.11 -7.76 8.88
CA LEU A 199 1.28 -8.18 9.15
C LEU A 199 2.27 -7.53 8.18
N LEU A 200 1.95 -7.41 6.89
CA LEU A 200 2.75 -6.66 5.91
C LEU A 200 2.86 -5.17 6.30
N ALA A 201 1.77 -4.56 6.73
CA ALA A 201 1.74 -3.16 7.13
C ALA A 201 2.59 -2.93 8.40
N VAL A 202 2.45 -3.78 9.42
CA VAL A 202 3.24 -3.72 10.66
C VAL A 202 4.73 -3.92 10.39
N THR A 203 5.10 -4.90 9.58
CA THR A 203 6.51 -5.14 9.21
C THR A 203 7.11 -4.01 8.37
N SER A 204 6.28 -3.19 7.71
CA SER A 204 6.74 -2.01 6.98
C SER A 204 7.09 -0.81 7.89
N LEU A 205 6.75 -0.85 9.18
CA LEU A 205 7.11 0.18 10.15
C LEU A 205 8.63 0.21 10.34
N PRO A 206 9.28 1.40 10.31
CA PRO A 206 10.73 1.50 10.46
C PRO A 206 11.27 0.83 11.73
N SER A 207 10.51 0.88 12.83
CA SER A 207 10.85 0.28 14.12
C SER A 207 10.89 -1.26 14.12
N VAL A 208 10.12 -1.90 13.23
CA VAL A 208 10.09 -3.37 13.07
C VAL A 208 11.06 -3.78 11.95
N ALA A 209 11.11 -3.01 10.87
CA ALA A 209 12.07 -3.26 9.79
C ALA A 209 13.53 -3.13 10.25
N SER A 210 13.83 -2.29 11.25
CA SER A 210 15.18 -2.15 11.81
C SER A 210 15.60 -3.28 12.76
N THR A 211 14.66 -4.10 13.22
CA THR A 211 14.93 -5.21 14.16
C THR A 211 14.93 -6.58 13.48
N VAL A 212 14.43 -6.65 12.25
CA VAL A 212 14.30 -7.89 11.47
C VAL A 212 15.42 -7.99 10.44
N ASN A 213 16.06 -9.14 10.34
CA ASN A 213 17.15 -9.33 9.38
C ASN A 213 16.61 -9.29 7.93
N TRP A 214 17.42 -8.89 6.95
CA TRP A 214 16.97 -8.72 5.57
C TRP A 214 16.40 -10.01 4.94
N ARG A 215 16.91 -11.18 5.40
CA ARG A 215 16.38 -12.51 5.03
C ARG A 215 15.00 -12.77 5.59
N GLU A 216 14.77 -12.43 6.85
CA GLU A 216 13.48 -12.60 7.54
C GLU A 216 12.44 -11.63 6.98
N PHE A 217 12.82 -10.38 6.75
CA PHE A 217 11.96 -9.37 6.12
C PHE A 217 11.56 -9.79 4.71
N SER A 218 12.50 -10.29 3.92
CA SER A 218 12.23 -10.80 2.57
C SER A 218 11.32 -12.03 2.60
N PHE A 219 11.54 -12.95 3.53
CA PHE A 219 10.69 -14.14 3.70
C PHE A 219 9.25 -13.75 4.06
N ILE A 220 9.07 -12.82 5.01
CA ILE A 220 7.75 -12.30 5.41
C ILE A 220 7.05 -11.66 4.21
N GLN A 221 7.72 -10.75 3.49
CA GLN A 221 7.11 -10.04 2.36
C GLN A 221 6.76 -10.97 1.19
N VAL A 222 7.59 -11.96 0.88
CA VAL A 222 7.38 -12.87 -0.26
C VAL A 222 6.37 -13.97 0.07
N THR A 223 6.47 -14.61 1.23
CA THR A 223 5.58 -15.72 1.63
C THR A 223 4.16 -15.25 1.94
N LEU A 224 4.01 -14.12 2.64
CA LEU A 224 2.69 -13.56 2.93
C LEU A 224 1.99 -13.05 1.65
N TRP A 225 2.76 -12.58 0.67
CA TRP A 225 2.24 -12.19 -0.63
C TRP A 225 1.64 -13.35 -1.40
N THR A 226 2.42 -14.40 -1.68
CA THR A 226 1.95 -15.54 -2.47
C THR A 226 0.68 -16.10 -1.86
N THR A 227 0.68 -16.22 -0.53
CA THR A 227 -0.46 -16.72 0.25
C THR A 227 -1.69 -15.82 0.12
N THR A 228 -1.53 -14.49 0.18
CA THR A 228 -2.64 -13.53 -0.01
C THR A 228 -3.16 -13.53 -1.46
N GLY A 229 -2.28 -13.67 -2.45
CA GLY A 229 -2.65 -13.86 -3.86
C GLY A 229 -3.49 -15.11 -4.10
N TYR A 230 -3.10 -16.25 -3.51
CA TYR A 230 -3.89 -17.49 -3.58
C TYR A 230 -5.27 -17.33 -2.94
N PHE A 231 -5.35 -16.76 -1.73
CA PHE A 231 -6.64 -16.55 -1.06
C PHE A 231 -7.55 -15.55 -1.77
N THR A 232 -7.01 -14.56 -2.48
CA THR A 232 -7.81 -13.59 -3.26
C THR A 232 -8.29 -14.15 -4.60
N ALA A 233 -7.50 -15.02 -5.25
CA ALA A 233 -7.91 -15.72 -6.46
C ALA A 233 -9.05 -16.72 -6.19
N ASP A 234 -9.00 -17.42 -5.06
CA ASP A 234 -10.04 -18.38 -4.64
C ASP A 234 -11.36 -17.69 -4.25
N VAL A 235 -11.31 -16.41 -3.84
CA VAL A 235 -12.49 -15.58 -3.55
C VAL A 235 -13.13 -15.01 -4.83
N SER A 236 -12.40 -15.00 -5.94
CA SER A 236 -12.84 -14.43 -7.23
C SER A 236 -13.46 -15.46 -8.20
N LEU A 237 -13.43 -16.75 -7.84
CA LEU A 237 -14.04 -17.91 -8.54
C LEU A 237 -15.34 -18.36 -7.85
#